data_AF-A0A3N4HGB2-F1
#
_entry.id   AF-A0A3N4HGB2-F1
#
_cell.length_a   1.000
_cell.length_b   1.000
_cell.length_c   1.000
_cell.angle_alpha   90.00
_cell.angle_beta   90.00
_cell.angle_gamma   90.00
#
_symmetry.space_group_name_H-M   'P 1'
#
loop_
_entity.id
_entity.type
_entity.pdbx_description
1 polymer ?
#
loop_
_entity_poly.entity_id
_entity_poly.type
_entity_poly.pdbx_seq_one_letter_code
_entity_poly.pdbx_strand_id
1 'polypeptide(L)'
;MNAIFREDRTLPPVELLMQIWGKTMAKRFRIRQLIDKSVVPGRVYTPCVAKWFRLERAAANSFTAQPSEVWSGAAQDRLSQETFPVNIDEENGRVYACKCGQFQTVQLPCRHAIAYILEFTNWRLDKFAQDWRRMPAWRGTYTQNLPPINFSLVEQTALLEDLVFTEEDPEVVAPIEVVPVLGRRRTLRMEAGLVQRRGQNPPGQHRRVNHCSECGQAGHKKSNRARCPLFRYRPYDA
;
A
#
# COMPACT_ATOMS: atom_id res chain seq x y z
N MET A 1 -4.74 37.95 16.42
CA MET A 1 -4.77 36.85 15.43
C MET A 1 -5.95 35.87 15.63
N ASN A 2 -7.17 36.35 15.97
CA ASN A 2 -8.34 35.48 16.19
C ASN A 2 -9.63 35.97 15.49
N ALA A 3 -9.53 36.94 14.57
CA ALA A 3 -10.71 37.49 13.90
C ALA A 3 -11.30 36.51 12.86
N ILE A 4 -10.43 35.73 12.18
CA ILE A 4 -10.80 34.80 11.11
C ILE A 4 -11.74 33.68 11.60
N PHE A 5 -11.70 33.33 12.89
CA PHE A 5 -12.51 32.24 13.46
C PHE A 5 -13.77 32.71 14.18
N ARG A 6 -14.05 34.02 14.25
CA ARG A 6 -15.24 34.52 14.96
C ARG A 6 -16.52 34.29 14.17
N GLU A 7 -16.47 34.52 12.86
CA GLU A 7 -17.61 34.37 11.94
C GLU A 7 -17.99 32.90 11.74
N ASP A 8 -17.00 31.99 11.70
CA ASP A 8 -17.26 30.54 11.55
C ASP A 8 -17.92 29.93 12.81
N ARG A 9 -17.67 30.49 14.01
CA ARG A 9 -18.18 29.96 15.28
C ARG A 9 -19.64 30.32 15.57
N THR A 10 -20.19 31.28 14.85
CA THR A 10 -21.60 31.67 14.97
C THR A 10 -22.51 30.86 14.05
N LEU A 11 -21.93 30.05 13.15
CA LEU A 11 -22.70 29.20 12.25
C LEU A 11 -23.31 28.01 12.99
N PRO A 12 -24.52 27.58 12.60
CA PRO A 12 -25.07 26.30 13.01
C PRO A 12 -24.07 25.16 12.74
N PRO A 13 -23.92 24.19 13.65
CA PRO A 13 -22.93 23.11 13.49
C PRO A 13 -23.02 22.37 12.16
N VAL A 14 -24.23 22.20 11.60
CA VAL A 14 -24.46 21.54 10.31
C VAL A 14 -23.85 22.34 9.15
N GLU A 15 -24.09 23.65 9.11
CA GLU A 15 -23.54 24.53 8.07
C GLU A 15 -22.00 24.59 8.12
N LEU A 16 -21.45 24.62 9.34
CA LEU A 16 -20.00 24.57 9.54
C LEU A 16 -19.40 23.26 8.99
N LEU A 17 -20.05 22.12 9.25
CA LEU A 17 -19.61 20.83 8.72
C LEU A 17 -19.70 20.78 7.20
N MET A 18 -20.77 21.30 6.60
CA MET A 18 -20.92 21.40 5.15
C MET A 18 -19.84 22.30 4.54
N GLN A 19 -19.51 23.43 5.16
CA GLN A 19 -18.42 24.30 4.70
C GLN A 19 -17.05 23.62 4.80
N ILE A 20 -16.76 22.94 5.92
CA ILE A 20 -15.50 22.19 6.08
C ILE A 20 -15.41 21.10 5.02
N TRP A 21 -16.50 20.38 4.77
CA TRP A 21 -16.57 19.36 3.75
C TRP A 21 -16.36 19.95 2.35
N GLY A 22 -17.05 21.03 1.99
CA GLY A 22 -16.88 21.74 0.71
C GLY A 22 -15.46 22.25 0.51
N LYS A 23 -14.86 22.91 1.51
CA LYS A 23 -13.44 23.36 1.48
C LYS A 23 -12.49 22.16 1.32
N THR A 24 -12.77 21.05 1.99
CA THR A 24 -11.99 19.81 1.89
C THR A 24 -12.09 19.19 0.50
N MET A 25 -13.29 19.15 -0.09
CA MET A 25 -13.52 18.62 -1.43
C MET A 25 -12.90 19.51 -2.50
N ALA A 26 -13.05 20.83 -2.41
CA ALA A 26 -12.39 21.79 -3.30
C ALA A 26 -10.86 21.67 -3.24
N LYS A 27 -10.28 21.50 -2.04
CA LYS A 27 -8.85 21.26 -1.88
C LYS A 27 -8.42 19.93 -2.53
N ARG A 28 -9.17 18.85 -2.32
CA ARG A 28 -8.90 17.53 -2.94
C ARG A 28 -9.01 17.59 -4.46
N PHE A 29 -10.02 18.28 -4.97
CA PHE A 29 -10.24 18.48 -6.40
C PHE A 29 -9.11 19.29 -7.04
N ARG A 30 -8.70 20.42 -6.44
CA ARG A 30 -7.51 21.17 -6.90
C ARG A 30 -6.26 20.32 -6.89
N ILE A 31 -6.03 19.52 -5.84
CA ILE A 31 -4.88 18.62 -5.78
C ILE A 31 -4.95 17.59 -6.91
N ARG A 32 -6.13 17.00 -7.19
CA ARG A 32 -6.32 16.09 -8.31
C ARG A 32 -6.09 16.76 -9.66
N GLN A 33 -6.64 17.96 -9.88
CA GLN A 33 -6.41 18.71 -11.11
C GLN A 33 -4.95 19.13 -11.28
N LEU A 34 -4.24 19.49 -10.21
CA LEU A 34 -2.81 19.75 -10.26
C LEU A 34 -2.03 18.45 -10.54
N ILE A 35 -2.47 17.33 -9.96
CA ILE A 35 -1.92 16.01 -10.28
C ILE A 35 -2.16 15.67 -11.75
N ASP A 36 -3.35 15.87 -12.28
CA ASP A 36 -3.73 15.61 -13.69
C ASP A 36 -3.05 16.60 -14.65
N LYS A 37 -2.89 17.87 -14.29
CA LYS A 37 -2.04 18.82 -15.04
C LYS A 37 -0.56 18.45 -14.93
N SER A 38 -0.14 17.84 -13.81
CA SER A 38 1.20 17.25 -13.63
C SER A 38 1.32 15.82 -14.17
N VAL A 39 0.24 15.23 -14.68
CA VAL A 39 0.23 14.14 -15.64
C VAL A 39 0.60 14.78 -16.99
N VAL A 40 1.85 15.25 -17.00
CA VAL A 40 2.46 16.06 -18.04
C VAL A 40 2.27 15.39 -19.41
N PRO A 41 1.85 16.14 -20.46
CA PRO A 41 1.99 15.66 -21.82
C PRO A 41 3.46 15.29 -22.07
N GLY A 42 3.74 14.01 -22.31
CA GLY A 42 5.10 13.46 -22.45
C GLY A 42 5.51 12.42 -21.41
N ARG A 43 4.74 12.20 -20.33
CA ARG A 43 5.02 11.06 -19.43
C ARG A 43 4.66 9.72 -20.11
N VAL A 44 5.60 8.78 -20.06
CA VAL A 44 5.40 7.41 -20.54
C VAL A 44 4.65 6.56 -19.51
N TYR A 45 4.78 6.86 -18.21
CA TYR A 45 4.24 6.09 -17.08
C TYR A 45 3.25 6.83 -16.20
N THR A 46 2.35 6.06 -15.57
CA THR A 46 1.50 6.56 -14.49
C THR A 46 2.32 7.09 -13.31
N PRO A 47 1.80 8.07 -12.53
CA PRO A 47 2.51 8.61 -11.37
C PRO A 47 2.97 7.55 -10.36
N CYS A 48 2.17 6.50 -10.17
CA CYS A 48 2.49 5.38 -9.29
C CYS A 48 3.75 4.62 -9.77
N VAL A 49 3.82 4.32 -11.07
CA VAL A 49 4.96 3.63 -11.68
C VAL A 49 6.21 4.52 -11.70
N ALA A 50 6.05 5.82 -11.95
CA ALA A 50 7.16 6.77 -11.85
C ALA A 50 7.73 6.83 -10.42
N LYS A 51 6.87 6.78 -9.40
CA LYS A 51 7.29 6.69 -8.00
C LYS A 51 8.01 5.36 -7.72
N TRP A 52 7.46 4.24 -8.20
CA TRP A 52 8.06 2.91 -8.09
C TRP A 52 9.49 2.90 -8.65
N PHE A 53 9.67 3.33 -9.90
CA PHE A 53 10.98 3.38 -10.54
C PHE A 53 11.98 4.24 -9.78
N ARG A 54 11.55 5.36 -9.20
CA ARG A 54 12.45 6.21 -8.41
C ARG A 54 12.97 5.48 -7.17
N LEU A 55 12.08 4.80 -6.44
CA LEU A 55 12.43 4.06 -5.23
C LEU A 55 13.31 2.85 -5.56
N GLU A 56 12.91 2.04 -6.53
CA GLU A 56 13.65 0.85 -6.92
C GLU A 56 15.00 1.20 -7.56
N ARG A 57 15.12 2.32 -8.28
CA ARG A 57 16.41 2.81 -8.79
C ARG A 57 17.34 3.27 -7.69
N ALA A 58 16.82 3.95 -6.66
CA ALA A 58 17.63 4.30 -5.50
C ALA A 58 18.14 3.04 -4.78
N ALA A 59 17.29 2.01 -4.66
CA ALA A 59 17.67 0.72 -4.09
C ALA A 59 18.62 -0.09 -5.00
N ALA A 60 18.53 0.05 -6.32
CA ALA A 60 19.39 -0.63 -7.28
C ALA A 60 20.87 -0.25 -7.14
N ASN A 61 21.17 0.94 -6.63
CA ASN A 61 22.55 1.41 -6.44
C ASN A 61 23.38 0.56 -5.46
N SER A 62 22.74 -0.24 -4.60
CA SER A 62 23.45 -1.18 -3.72
C SER A 62 23.87 -2.48 -4.42
N PHE A 63 23.50 -2.66 -5.69
CA PHE A 63 23.80 -3.85 -6.47
C PHE A 63 24.82 -3.52 -7.57
N THR A 64 25.53 -4.55 -8.02
CA THR A 64 26.40 -4.54 -9.21
C THR A 64 25.88 -5.60 -10.16
N ALA A 65 25.72 -5.27 -11.44
CA ALA A 65 25.24 -6.23 -12.40
C ALA A 65 26.39 -6.95 -13.11
N GLN A 66 26.17 -8.21 -13.45
CA GLN A 66 27.09 -9.05 -14.20
C GLN A 66 26.31 -9.76 -15.31
N PRO A 67 26.89 -9.89 -16.52
CA PRO A 67 26.29 -10.70 -17.57
C PRO A 67 26.39 -12.18 -17.18
N SER A 68 25.44 -12.97 -17.65
CA SER A 68 25.39 -14.41 -17.43
C SER A 68 25.09 -15.11 -18.76
N GLU A 69 25.52 -16.36 -18.91
CA GLU A 69 25.25 -17.15 -20.13
C GLU A 69 23.87 -17.82 -20.10
N VAL A 70 23.42 -18.26 -18.91
CA VAL A 70 22.16 -19.02 -18.73
C VAL A 70 20.92 -18.13 -18.56
N TRP A 71 21.14 -16.91 -18.09
CA TRP A 71 20.14 -15.86 -17.86
C TRP A 71 20.69 -14.59 -18.47
N SER A 72 19.86 -13.61 -18.84
CA SER A 72 20.36 -12.33 -19.38
C SER A 72 21.46 -11.74 -18.50
N GLY A 73 21.28 -11.77 -17.17
CA GLY A 73 22.36 -11.49 -16.24
C GLY A 73 22.04 -11.80 -14.79
N ALA A 74 22.88 -11.31 -13.89
CA ALA A 74 22.68 -11.39 -12.46
C ALA A 74 23.00 -10.05 -11.79
N ALA A 75 22.20 -9.68 -10.79
CA ALA A 75 22.51 -8.57 -9.89
C ALA A 75 23.11 -9.15 -8.61
N GLN A 76 24.32 -8.74 -8.27
CA GLN A 76 25.00 -9.10 -7.02
C GLN A 76 24.85 -7.96 -6.02
N ASP A 77 24.46 -8.29 -4.79
CA ASP A 77 24.44 -7.32 -3.69
C ASP A 77 25.86 -7.03 -3.22
N ARG A 78 26.22 -5.74 -3.09
CA ARG A 78 27.55 -5.31 -2.64
C ARG A 78 27.84 -5.71 -1.19
N LEU A 79 26.81 -5.83 -0.35
CA LEU A 79 26.96 -6.12 1.08
C LEU A 79 26.92 -7.61 1.37
N SER A 80 25.88 -8.29 0.89
CA SER A 80 25.67 -9.72 1.18
C SER A 80 26.37 -10.67 0.21
N GLN A 81 26.89 -10.15 -0.91
CA GLN A 81 27.41 -10.93 -2.04
C GLN A 81 26.42 -11.93 -2.65
N GLU A 82 25.15 -11.90 -2.25
CA GLU A 82 24.11 -12.76 -2.83
C GLU A 82 23.85 -12.35 -4.29
N THR A 83 23.76 -13.35 -5.16
CA THR A 83 23.45 -13.17 -6.57
C THR A 83 21.98 -13.44 -6.87
N PHE A 84 21.38 -12.53 -7.63
CA PHE A 84 20.00 -12.59 -8.09
C PHE A 84 20.00 -12.67 -9.62
N PRO A 85 19.79 -13.86 -10.21
CA PRO A 85 19.62 -13.97 -11.65
C PRO A 85 18.38 -13.20 -12.11
N VAL A 86 18.53 -12.51 -13.24
CA VAL A 86 17.55 -11.67 -13.91
C VAL A 86 17.50 -12.07 -15.37
N ASN A 87 16.30 -12.37 -15.86
CA ASN A 87 16.01 -12.57 -17.28
C ASN A 87 15.20 -11.38 -17.78
N ILE A 88 15.75 -10.66 -18.75
CA ILE A 88 15.10 -9.56 -19.45
C ILE A 88 14.82 -9.87 -20.93
N ASP A 89 15.26 -11.03 -21.42
CA ASP A 89 15.14 -11.38 -22.83
C ASP A 89 13.71 -11.77 -23.18
N GLU A 90 13.23 -11.26 -24.30
CA GLU A 90 11.88 -11.53 -24.82
C GLU A 90 11.85 -12.79 -25.70
N GLU A 91 12.50 -13.88 -25.27
CA GLU A 91 12.33 -15.15 -25.96
C GLU A 91 10.95 -15.75 -25.62
N ASN A 92 10.17 -16.04 -26.66
CA ASN A 92 8.92 -16.81 -26.60
C ASN A 92 7.75 -16.19 -25.81
N GLY A 93 7.57 -14.86 -25.86
CA GLY A 93 6.27 -14.28 -25.53
C GLY A 93 5.97 -14.12 -24.03
N ARG A 94 7.00 -13.71 -23.26
CA ARG A 94 6.97 -13.10 -21.91
C ARG A 94 7.15 -14.08 -20.75
N VAL A 95 8.29 -13.95 -20.04
CA VAL A 95 8.29 -13.63 -18.60
C VAL A 95 9.60 -12.91 -18.28
N TYR A 96 9.56 -11.58 -18.08
CA TYR A 96 10.68 -10.95 -17.39
C TYR A 96 10.75 -11.52 -15.98
N ALA A 97 11.88 -12.09 -15.62
CA ALA A 97 12.00 -12.89 -14.41
C ALA A 97 13.16 -12.42 -13.55
N CYS A 98 12.95 -12.46 -12.23
CA CYS A 98 14.03 -12.32 -11.27
C CYS A 98 13.82 -13.36 -10.16
N LYS A 99 14.92 -13.89 -9.60
CA LYS A 99 14.88 -14.79 -8.42
C LYS A 99 14.06 -14.22 -7.26
N CYS A 100 13.98 -12.90 -7.11
CA CYS A 100 13.20 -12.28 -6.04
C CYS A 100 11.67 -12.33 -6.25
N GLY A 101 11.18 -12.76 -7.43
CA GLY A 101 9.76 -12.89 -7.74
C GLY A 101 9.00 -11.58 -7.97
N GLN A 102 9.54 -10.45 -7.52
CA GLN A 102 8.85 -9.15 -7.59
C GLN A 102 8.56 -8.71 -9.02
N PHE A 103 9.46 -9.02 -9.97
CA PHE A 103 9.26 -8.62 -11.36
C PHE A 103 8.03 -9.33 -11.96
N GLN A 104 7.90 -10.62 -11.70
CA GLN A 104 6.78 -11.44 -12.17
C GLN A 104 5.47 -11.02 -11.51
N THR A 105 5.47 -10.76 -10.20
CA THR A 105 4.24 -10.40 -9.46
C THR A 105 3.78 -8.98 -9.76
N VAL A 106 4.70 -8.01 -9.76
CA VAL A 106 4.36 -6.60 -9.92
C VAL A 106 4.29 -6.23 -11.41
N GLN A 107 4.87 -7.02 -12.31
CA GLN A 107 4.97 -6.67 -13.74
C GLN A 107 5.68 -5.32 -13.95
N LEU A 108 6.63 -5.03 -13.07
CA LEU A 108 7.55 -3.90 -13.12
C LEU A 108 8.94 -4.39 -12.71
N PRO A 109 10.01 -3.87 -13.33
CA PRO A 109 11.37 -4.15 -12.91
C PRO A 109 11.55 -3.94 -11.40
N CYS A 110 12.08 -4.95 -10.72
CA CYS A 110 12.54 -4.85 -9.33
C CYS A 110 13.94 -4.23 -9.29
N ARG A 111 14.42 -3.78 -8.11
CA ARG A 111 15.78 -3.22 -7.95
C ARG A 111 16.90 -4.04 -8.59
N HIS A 112 16.82 -5.38 -8.55
CA HIS A 112 17.81 -6.27 -9.16
C HIS A 112 17.77 -6.17 -10.69
N ALA A 113 16.57 -6.23 -11.27
CA ALA A 113 16.38 -6.06 -12.70
C ALA A 113 16.74 -4.64 -13.16
N ILE A 114 16.43 -3.62 -12.36
CA ILE A 114 16.82 -2.24 -12.63
C ILE A 114 18.34 -2.11 -12.64
N ALA A 115 19.05 -2.68 -11.66
CA ALA A 115 20.52 -2.66 -11.65
C ALA A 115 21.09 -3.22 -12.96
N TYR A 116 20.59 -4.39 -13.40
CA TYR A 116 20.97 -5.00 -14.67
C TYR A 116 20.62 -4.12 -15.88
N ILE A 117 19.39 -3.59 -15.94
CA ILE A 117 18.91 -2.79 -17.07
C ILE A 117 19.68 -1.47 -17.22
N LEU A 118 20.07 -0.84 -16.10
CA LEU A 118 20.82 0.41 -16.15
C LEU A 118 22.27 0.20 -16.61
N GLU A 119 22.86 -0.95 -16.32
CA GLU A 119 24.26 -1.24 -16.65
C GLU A 119 24.41 -1.79 -18.07
N PHE A 120 23.51 -2.69 -18.50
CA PHE A 120 23.64 -3.42 -19.77
C PHE A 120 22.64 -3.03 -20.84
N THR A 121 21.55 -2.34 -20.48
CA THR A 121 20.63 -1.78 -21.45
C THR A 121 20.81 -0.27 -21.50
N ASN A 122 20.44 0.37 -22.60
CA ASN A 122 20.64 1.81 -22.84
C ASN A 122 19.75 2.72 -21.95
N TRP A 123 19.67 2.43 -20.64
CA TRP A 123 18.92 3.13 -19.59
C TRP A 123 17.41 3.21 -19.79
N ARG A 124 16.88 2.39 -20.71
CA ARG A 124 15.47 2.37 -21.11
C ARG A 124 14.63 1.42 -20.27
N LEU A 125 14.39 1.80 -19.01
CA LEU A 125 13.44 1.12 -18.10
C LEU A 125 12.02 1.06 -18.67
N ASP A 126 11.75 1.93 -19.62
CA ASP A 126 10.43 2.15 -20.17
C ASP A 126 9.90 0.93 -20.96
N LYS A 127 10.81 0.22 -21.62
CA LYS A 127 10.45 -0.96 -22.42
C LYS A 127 9.94 -2.12 -21.55
N PHE A 128 10.47 -2.25 -20.35
CA PHE A 128 10.24 -3.41 -19.47
C PHE A 128 9.01 -3.29 -18.57
N ALA A 129 8.31 -2.16 -18.61
CA ALA A 129 7.03 -2.00 -17.93
C ALA A 129 5.87 -2.43 -18.83
N GLN A 130 4.94 -3.19 -18.25
CA GLN A 130 3.81 -3.72 -18.99
C GLN A 130 2.84 -2.62 -19.49
N ASP A 131 2.19 -2.86 -20.63
CA ASP A 131 1.43 -1.86 -21.37
C ASP A 131 0.32 -1.18 -20.56
N TRP A 132 -0.42 -1.94 -19.74
CA TRP A 132 -1.50 -1.40 -18.90
C TRP A 132 -1.02 -0.44 -17.81
N ARG A 133 0.29 -0.44 -17.50
CA ARG A 133 0.93 0.48 -16.55
C ARG A 133 1.39 1.78 -17.21
N ARG A 134 1.33 1.86 -18.54
CA ARG A 134 1.72 3.04 -19.33
C ARG A 134 0.57 4.05 -19.40
N MET A 135 0.93 5.31 -19.64
CA MET A 135 -0.03 6.41 -19.74
C MET A 135 -1.12 6.21 -20.82
N PRO A 136 -0.84 5.64 -22.01
CA PRO A 136 -1.88 5.44 -23.03
C PRO A 136 -3.01 4.52 -22.56
N ALA A 137 -2.66 3.36 -21.98
CA ALA A 137 -3.64 2.42 -21.45
C ALA A 137 -4.42 3.02 -20.26
N TRP A 138 -3.70 3.70 -19.34
CA TRP A 138 -4.33 4.41 -18.22
C TRP A 138 -5.32 5.46 -18.71
N ARG A 139 -4.94 6.32 -19.67
CA ARG A 139 -5.84 7.32 -20.26
C ARG A 139 -7.05 6.65 -20.90
N GLY A 140 -6.85 5.58 -21.67
CA GLY A 140 -7.93 4.80 -22.29
C GLY A 140 -8.95 4.30 -21.27
N THR A 141 -8.48 3.79 -20.12
CA THR A 141 -9.37 3.34 -19.04
C THR A 141 -10.24 4.47 -18.49
N TYR A 142 -9.67 5.65 -18.24
CA TYR A 142 -10.43 6.77 -17.67
C TYR A 142 -11.26 7.54 -18.70
N THR A 143 -10.90 7.50 -19.99
CA THR A 143 -11.73 8.08 -21.05
C THR A 143 -12.98 7.25 -21.34
N GLN A 144 -12.93 5.94 -21.12
CA GLN A 144 -14.05 5.03 -21.43
C GLN A 144 -15.03 4.85 -20.26
N ASN A 145 -14.58 5.01 -19.00
CA ASN A 145 -15.36 4.54 -17.84
C ASN A 145 -15.92 5.65 -16.92
N LEU A 146 -15.68 6.92 -17.22
CA LEU A 146 -16.30 8.03 -16.49
C LEU A 146 -16.99 8.94 -17.50
N PRO A 147 -18.29 8.73 -17.82
CA PRO A 147 -19.04 9.81 -18.43
C PRO A 147 -18.87 11.04 -17.54
N PRO A 148 -18.56 12.22 -18.11
CA PRO A 148 -18.53 13.43 -17.31
C PRO A 148 -19.87 13.52 -16.58
N ILE A 149 -19.83 13.72 -15.25
CA ILE A 149 -21.05 13.96 -14.48
C ILE A 149 -21.68 15.18 -15.14
N ASN A 150 -22.78 14.95 -15.85
CA ASN A 150 -23.47 16.02 -16.51
C ASN A 150 -24.19 16.81 -15.41
N PHE A 151 -23.60 17.93 -15.01
CA PHE A 151 -24.17 18.76 -13.96
C PHE A 151 -25.56 19.30 -14.33
N SER A 152 -25.91 19.34 -15.62
CA SER A 152 -27.29 19.65 -16.04
C SER A 152 -28.30 18.54 -15.71
N LEU A 153 -27.86 17.30 -15.52
CA LEU A 153 -28.70 16.21 -14.98
C LEU A 153 -28.77 16.24 -13.45
N VAL A 154 -27.80 16.90 -12.79
CA VAL A 154 -27.82 17.17 -11.34
C VAL A 154 -28.68 18.41 -11.01
N GLU A 155 -29.04 19.22 -12.00
CA GLU A 155 -30.06 20.27 -11.85
C GLU A 155 -31.48 19.75 -12.15
N GLN A 156 -31.61 18.58 -12.79
CA GLN A 156 -32.88 17.91 -13.09
C GLN A 156 -33.31 16.96 -11.96
N THR A 157 -33.20 17.41 -10.72
CA THR A 157 -33.36 16.55 -9.55
C THR A 157 -34.79 16.52 -9.03
N ALA A 158 -35.70 15.95 -9.83
CA ALA A 158 -36.86 15.26 -9.27
C ALA A 158 -36.42 14.01 -8.47
N LEU A 159 -35.20 13.51 -8.71
CA LEU A 159 -34.62 12.35 -8.00
C LEU A 159 -33.84 12.70 -6.72
N LEU A 160 -33.62 13.99 -6.39
CA LEU A 160 -33.14 14.36 -5.05
C LEU A 160 -34.28 14.67 -4.08
N GLU A 161 -35.48 14.99 -4.56
CA GLU A 161 -36.65 15.20 -3.71
C GLU A 161 -37.02 13.90 -2.97
N ASP A 162 -36.89 12.74 -3.62
CA ASP A 162 -37.06 11.42 -2.98
C ASP A 162 -35.94 11.05 -1.97
N LEU A 163 -34.88 11.85 -1.87
CA LEU A 163 -33.78 11.70 -0.91
C LEU A 163 -33.80 12.78 0.18
N VAL A 164 -34.80 13.67 0.17
CA VAL A 164 -35.06 14.59 1.27
C VAL A 164 -35.78 13.80 2.35
N PHE A 165 -35.05 13.42 3.40
CA PHE A 165 -35.64 12.90 4.63
C PHE A 165 -36.63 13.93 5.16
N THR A 166 -37.90 13.56 5.25
CA THR A 166 -38.95 14.42 5.83
C THR A 166 -39.04 14.16 7.34
N GLU A 167 -39.54 15.11 8.12
CA GLU A 167 -39.68 14.99 9.59
C GLU A 167 -40.62 13.83 10.01
N GLU A 168 -41.31 13.21 9.05
CA GLU A 168 -42.24 12.09 9.25
C GLU A 168 -41.60 10.71 8.99
N ASP A 169 -40.34 10.65 8.53
CA ASP A 169 -39.65 9.38 8.36
C ASP A 169 -39.40 8.71 9.73
N PRO A 170 -39.73 7.42 9.89
CA PRO A 170 -39.52 6.73 11.15
C PRO A 170 -38.03 6.82 11.50
N GLU A 171 -37.74 7.29 12.72
CA GLU A 171 -36.40 7.46 13.26
C GLU A 171 -35.56 6.22 12.93
N VAL A 172 -34.75 6.28 11.88
CA VAL A 172 -33.87 5.18 11.47
C VAL A 172 -32.76 5.16 12.51
N VAL A 173 -33.04 4.48 13.63
CA VAL A 173 -32.05 4.13 14.62
C VAL A 173 -31.09 3.18 13.93
N ALA A 174 -30.02 3.72 13.36
CA ALA A 174 -28.89 2.94 12.91
C ALA A 174 -28.51 1.98 14.06
N PRO A 175 -28.32 0.68 13.81
CA PRO A 175 -27.81 -0.21 14.85
C PRO A 175 -26.50 0.37 15.35
N ILE A 176 -26.52 0.95 16.55
CA ILE A 176 -25.33 1.39 17.26
C ILE A 176 -24.70 0.11 17.82
N GLU A 177 -24.17 -0.73 16.93
CA GLU A 177 -23.07 -1.59 17.31
C GLU A 177 -21.82 -0.73 17.20
N VAL A 178 -21.56 0.06 18.25
CA VAL A 178 -20.20 0.55 18.50
C VAL A 178 -19.38 -0.68 18.82
N VAL A 179 -18.90 -1.38 17.78
CA VAL A 179 -17.67 -2.12 17.95
C VAL A 179 -16.63 -1.02 18.14
N PRO A 180 -16.05 -0.83 19.34
CA PRO A 180 -15.02 0.16 19.51
C PRO A 180 -13.96 -0.16 18.46
N VAL A 181 -13.70 0.78 17.55
CA VAL A 181 -12.56 0.71 16.66
C VAL A 181 -11.35 0.78 17.58
N LEU A 182 -10.94 -0.39 18.08
CA LEU A 182 -9.70 -0.59 18.82
C LEU A 182 -8.63 0.00 17.93
N GLY A 183 -8.12 1.15 18.35
CA GLY A 183 -7.39 2.07 17.49
C GLY A 183 -6.45 1.31 16.58
N ARG A 184 -6.74 1.33 15.28
CA ARG A 184 -5.70 1.07 14.29
C ARG A 184 -4.66 2.14 14.52
N ARG A 185 -3.64 1.82 15.33
CA ARG A 185 -2.42 2.61 15.41
C ARG A 185 -2.01 2.81 13.96
N ARG A 186 -2.02 4.06 13.50
CA ARG A 186 -1.31 4.43 12.28
C ARG A 186 0.11 3.95 12.50
N THR A 187 0.48 2.83 11.89
CA THR A 187 1.87 2.49 11.73
C THR A 187 2.41 3.62 10.86
N LEU A 188 3.13 4.56 11.48
CA LEU A 188 4.12 5.35 10.77
C LEU A 188 4.98 4.32 10.08
N ARG A 189 4.72 4.13 8.79
CA ARG A 189 5.53 3.27 7.92
C ARG A 189 6.82 4.07 7.71
N MET A 190 7.67 4.08 8.74
CA MET A 190 9.08 4.35 8.52
C MET A 190 9.53 3.35 7.46
N GLU A 191 10.26 3.84 6.47
CA GLU A 191 10.84 3.07 5.37
C GLU A 191 11.81 2.04 5.96
N ALA A 192 11.27 0.92 6.44
CA ALA A 192 12.05 -0.23 6.83
C ALA A 192 12.38 -0.99 5.56
N GLY A 193 13.61 -0.79 5.09
CA GLY A 193 14.25 -1.70 4.16
C GLY A 193 14.04 -3.15 4.60
N LEU A 194 13.88 -4.02 3.61
CA LEU A 194 13.79 -5.46 3.75
C LEU A 194 15.05 -6.00 4.46
N VAL A 195 15.04 -6.00 5.79
CA VAL A 195 15.92 -6.82 6.62
C VAL A 195 14.99 -7.63 7.49
N GLN A 196 14.87 -8.92 7.18
CA GLN A 196 14.29 -9.90 8.11
C GLN A 196 15.24 -9.99 9.32
N ARG A 197 15.08 -9.09 10.30
CA ARG A 197 15.69 -9.29 11.61
C ARG A 197 14.94 -10.40 12.31
N ARG A 198 15.41 -11.63 12.15
CA ARG A 198 15.06 -12.72 13.06
C ARG A 198 15.45 -12.29 14.48
N GLY A 199 14.45 -12.10 15.34
CA GLY A 199 14.58 -12.39 16.77
C GLY A 199 15.28 -11.40 17.68
N GLN A 200 15.40 -10.11 17.35
CA GLN A 200 15.89 -9.12 18.33
C GLN A 200 14.79 -8.11 18.68
N ASN A 201 14.34 -8.18 19.95
CA ASN A 201 13.44 -7.18 20.51
C ASN A 201 14.19 -5.85 20.69
N PRO A 202 13.50 -4.70 20.54
CA PRO A 202 14.09 -3.40 20.85
C PRO A 202 14.51 -3.32 22.33
N PRO A 203 15.62 -2.63 22.66
CA PRO A 203 16.07 -2.47 24.03
C PRO A 203 15.02 -1.72 24.86
N GLY A 204 14.57 -2.30 25.97
CA GLY A 204 13.62 -1.70 26.91
C GLY A 204 12.25 -2.37 27.01
N GLN A 205 11.95 -3.41 26.22
CA GLN A 205 10.66 -4.12 26.32
C GLN A 205 10.77 -5.39 27.20
N HIS A 206 10.61 -5.25 28.52
CA HIS A 206 10.44 -6.40 29.41
C HIS A 206 9.10 -7.10 29.09
N ARG A 207 9.14 -8.22 28.37
CA ARG A 207 7.97 -9.08 28.20
C ARG A 207 7.68 -9.77 29.54
N ARG A 208 6.42 -9.71 29.99
CA ARG A 208 5.94 -10.55 31.09
C ARG A 208 6.18 -12.01 30.71
N VAL A 209 6.88 -12.75 31.55
CA VAL A 209 7.07 -14.18 31.40
C VAL A 209 5.71 -14.84 31.62
N ASN A 210 5.18 -15.49 30.58
CA ASN A 210 3.93 -16.23 30.70
C ASN A 210 4.23 -17.57 31.38
N HIS A 211 3.48 -17.87 32.44
CA HIS A 211 3.53 -19.13 33.17
C HIS A 211 2.34 -20.00 32.78
N CYS A 212 2.52 -21.30 32.75
CA CYS A 212 1.42 -22.24 32.54
C CYS A 212 0.53 -22.27 33.78
N SER A 213 -0.79 -22.08 33.62
CA SER A 213 -1.72 -22.11 34.76
C SER A 213 -1.94 -23.50 35.37
N GLU A 214 -1.41 -24.55 34.75
CA GLU A 214 -1.55 -25.93 35.22
C GLU A 214 -0.30 -26.43 35.96
N CYS A 215 0.91 -26.12 35.48
CA CYS A 215 2.16 -26.53 36.13
C CYS A 215 3.00 -25.38 36.71
N GLY A 216 2.57 -24.12 36.54
CA GLY A 216 3.29 -22.94 37.03
C GLY A 216 4.59 -22.59 36.28
N GLN A 217 5.07 -23.44 35.38
CA GLN A 217 6.36 -23.23 34.70
C GLN A 217 6.28 -22.20 33.57
N ALA A 218 7.35 -21.42 33.42
CA ALA A 218 7.53 -20.46 32.34
C ALA A 218 7.82 -21.14 30.99
N GLY A 219 7.45 -20.49 29.88
CA GLY A 219 7.81 -20.95 28.53
C GLY A 219 6.71 -21.70 27.76
N HIS A 220 5.55 -21.95 28.38
CA HIS A 220 4.36 -22.44 27.69
C HIS A 220 3.07 -21.96 28.38
N LYS A 221 1.94 -22.08 27.69
CA LYS A 221 0.59 -21.81 28.22
C LYS A 221 -0.14 -23.14 28.41
N LYS A 222 -1.21 -23.16 29.23
CA LYS A 222 -2.10 -24.33 29.40
C LYS A 222 -2.66 -24.87 28.07
N SER A 223 -2.89 -23.99 27.09
CA SER A 223 -3.32 -24.39 25.74
C SER A 223 -2.29 -25.26 25.01
N ASN A 224 -1.01 -25.17 25.38
CA ASN A 224 0.09 -25.97 24.81
C ASN A 224 0.36 -27.21 25.68
N ARG A 225 -0.68 -28.03 25.88
CA ARG A 225 -0.66 -29.23 26.74
C ARG A 225 0.51 -30.18 26.43
N ALA A 226 0.87 -30.36 25.17
CA ALA A 226 1.95 -31.25 24.75
C ALA A 226 3.35 -30.86 25.30
N ARG A 227 3.55 -29.59 25.68
CA ARG A 227 4.79 -29.11 26.32
C ARG A 227 4.69 -28.97 27.84
N CYS A 228 3.54 -29.29 28.42
CA CYS A 228 3.34 -29.26 29.86
C CYS A 228 3.85 -30.58 30.47
N PRO A 229 4.78 -30.56 31.44
CA PRO A 229 5.30 -31.78 32.06
C PRO A 229 4.22 -32.57 32.82
N LEU A 230 3.15 -31.90 33.29
CA LEU A 230 2.03 -32.55 33.95
C LEU A 230 1.07 -33.25 32.97
N PHE A 231 1.18 -33.03 31.66
CA PHE A 231 0.29 -33.67 30.68
C PHE A 231 0.51 -35.19 30.58
N ARG A 232 1.69 -35.70 30.94
CA ARG A 232 2.01 -37.13 30.89
C ARG A 232 1.93 -37.87 32.24
N TYR A 233 1.67 -37.17 33.33
CA TYR A 233 1.47 -37.78 34.65
C TYR A 233 -0.01 -37.71 35.05
N ARG A 234 -0.83 -38.58 34.45
CA ARG A 234 -1.93 -39.18 35.21
C ARG A 234 -1.47 -40.58 35.59
N PRO A 235 -1.03 -40.82 36.83
CA PRO A 235 -1.04 -42.19 37.33
C PRO A 235 -2.49 -42.67 37.28
N TYR A 236 -2.72 -43.78 36.58
CA TYR A 236 -3.87 -44.61 36.85
C TYR A 236 -3.76 -45.07 38.32
N ASP A 237 -4.93 -45.19 38.98
CA ASP A 237 -5.20 -45.83 40.29
C ASP A 237 -5.57 -44.88 41.44
N ALA A 238 -6.89 -44.68 41.59
CA ALA A 238 -7.72 -45.03 42.76
C ALA A 238 -9.16 -44.51 42.56
#